data_AF-A0A8H3IR74-F1
#
_entry.id   AF-A0A8H3IR74-F1
#
_cell.length_a   1.000
_cell.length_b   1.000
_cell.length_c   1.000
_cell.angle_alpha   90.00
_cell.angle_beta   90.00
_cell.angle_gamma   90.00
#
_symmetry.space_group_name_H-M   'P 1'
#
loop_
_entity.id
_entity.type
_entity.pdbx_description
1 polymer ?
#
loop_
_entity_poly.entity_id
_entity_poly.type
_entity_poly.pdbx_seq_one_letter_code
_entity_poly.pdbx_strand_id
1 'polypeptide(L)'
;MTDSGNGEPLPFELTETDRQNLAQGDAHFKPLTWDDLREIIARNDLSILKRKPSDLIRYIAWTNSTKAAYGSITNFILQERLHWVPLPSSSDETGPLFVTESDAPFISSNDYQILPNDWPYGMEPGISHLVVWLKTRLAVEGEEGQLTAESRALVDGFVKKVFEERLAQHGLSGDRILWFKNWVGLQSVRGVEHVHVLVRQVPRAILGEWTGT
;
A
#
# COMPACT_ATOMS: atom_id res chain seq x y z
N MET A 1 23.60 28.19 -24.48
CA MET A 1 22.87 26.95 -24.16
C MET A 1 23.08 26.68 -22.68
N THR A 2 22.12 27.12 -21.86
CA THR A 2 22.01 26.72 -20.44
C THR A 2 20.53 26.87 -20.13
N ASP A 3 19.77 25.80 -20.37
CA ASP A 3 18.39 25.71 -19.90
C ASP A 3 18.45 25.35 -18.41
N SER A 4 18.24 26.36 -17.58
CA SER A 4 18.13 26.23 -16.13
C SER A 4 16.72 25.80 -15.77
N GLY A 5 16.40 24.54 -16.06
CA GLY A 5 15.23 23.89 -15.47
C GLY A 5 15.50 23.68 -13.97
N ASN A 6 14.89 24.51 -13.13
CA ASN A 6 14.77 24.28 -11.68
C ASN A 6 13.96 22.98 -11.44
N GLY A 7 14.59 21.82 -11.61
CA GLY A 7 14.04 20.54 -11.18
C GLY A 7 14.44 20.33 -9.73
N GLU A 8 13.49 20.41 -8.81
CA GLU A 8 13.72 19.86 -7.47
C GLU A 8 14.22 18.41 -7.59
N PRO A 9 15.18 17.99 -6.76
CA PRO A 9 15.65 16.60 -6.79
C PRO A 9 14.47 15.66 -6.55
N LEU A 10 14.41 14.57 -7.31
CA LEU A 10 13.37 13.57 -7.15
C LEU A 10 13.49 12.91 -5.76
N PRO A 11 12.39 12.72 -5.02
CA PRO A 11 12.43 12.16 -3.68
C PRO A 11 12.80 10.67 -3.65
N PHE A 12 12.75 10.00 -4.79
CA PHE A 12 13.08 8.60 -5.00
C PHE A 12 13.41 8.38 -6.47
N GLU A 13 14.10 7.27 -6.78
CA GLU A 13 14.38 6.91 -8.16
C GLU A 13 13.10 6.51 -8.88
N LEU A 14 12.83 7.15 -10.02
CA LEU A 14 11.75 6.75 -10.91
C LEU A 14 12.17 5.52 -11.71
N THR A 15 11.31 4.51 -11.71
CA THR A 15 11.46 3.34 -12.57
C THR A 15 11.33 3.74 -14.04
N GLU A 16 11.75 2.87 -14.96
CA GLU A 16 11.52 3.10 -16.38
C GLU A 16 10.02 3.20 -16.70
N THR A 17 9.20 2.36 -16.06
CA THR A 17 7.75 2.42 -16.13
C THR A 17 7.20 3.77 -15.71
N ASP A 18 7.72 4.36 -14.62
CA ASP A 18 7.31 5.69 -14.16
C ASP A 18 7.64 6.77 -15.19
N ARG A 19 8.84 6.74 -15.77
CA ARG A 19 9.27 7.73 -16.78
C ARG A 19 8.41 7.67 -18.04
N GLN A 20 8.17 6.46 -18.54
CA GLN A 20 7.29 6.24 -19.69
C GLN A 20 5.85 6.70 -19.40
N ASN A 21 5.37 6.40 -18.19
CA ASN A 21 4.04 6.80 -17.75
C ASN A 21 3.90 8.33 -17.63
N LEU A 22 4.91 9.03 -17.13
CA LEU A 22 4.92 10.49 -17.08
C LEU A 22 4.91 11.11 -18.49
N ALA A 23 5.63 10.51 -19.45
CA ALA A 23 5.75 11.03 -20.81
C ALA A 23 4.44 10.97 -21.63
N GLN A 24 3.59 9.96 -21.42
CA GLN A 24 2.34 9.80 -22.19
C GLN A 24 1.21 10.79 -21.79
N GLY A 25 1.26 11.30 -20.55
CA GLY A 25 0.23 12.15 -19.95
C GLY A 25 -1.12 11.43 -19.71
N ASP A 26 -2.03 12.12 -19.02
CA ASP A 26 -3.31 11.56 -18.58
C ASP A 26 -4.21 11.10 -19.74
N ALA A 27 -4.16 11.78 -20.89
CA ALA A 27 -5.05 11.51 -22.02
C ALA A 27 -4.86 10.11 -22.64
N HIS A 28 -3.67 9.54 -22.49
CA HIS A 28 -3.33 8.22 -23.02
C HIS A 28 -3.25 7.15 -21.92
N PHE A 29 -3.48 7.54 -20.66
CA PHE A 29 -3.43 6.62 -19.54
C PHE A 29 -4.63 5.65 -19.59
N LYS A 30 -4.34 4.36 -19.64
CA LYS A 30 -5.33 3.29 -19.51
C LYS A 30 -5.35 2.80 -18.05
N PRO A 31 -6.47 2.94 -17.33
CA PRO A 31 -6.61 2.37 -16.00
C PRO A 31 -6.52 0.85 -16.03
N LEU A 32 -5.94 0.26 -14.98
CA LEU A 32 -5.90 -1.18 -14.79
C LEU A 32 -7.30 -1.69 -14.48
N THR A 33 -7.77 -2.68 -15.25
CA THR A 33 -9.02 -3.38 -14.99
C THR A 33 -8.87 -4.37 -13.84
N TRP A 34 -9.98 -4.86 -13.29
CA TRP A 34 -9.93 -5.96 -12.31
C TRP A 34 -9.22 -7.21 -12.86
N ASP A 35 -9.40 -7.51 -14.15
CA ASP A 35 -8.74 -8.66 -14.77
C ASP A 35 -7.23 -8.47 -14.87
N ASP A 36 -6.78 -7.27 -15.29
CA ASP A 36 -5.35 -6.91 -15.30
C ASP A 36 -4.75 -7.08 -13.90
N LEU A 37 -5.41 -6.53 -12.86
CA LEU A 37 -4.95 -6.59 -11.48
C LEU A 37 -4.81 -8.03 -11.00
N ARG A 38 -5.79 -8.89 -11.30
CA ARG A 38 -5.73 -10.31 -10.94
C ARG A 38 -4.54 -10.99 -11.59
N GLU A 39 -4.33 -10.78 -12.89
CA GLU A 39 -3.22 -11.40 -13.63
C GLU A 39 -1.85 -10.88 -13.15
N ILE A 40 -1.75 -9.59 -12.85
CA ILE A 40 -0.53 -8.97 -12.31
C ILE A 40 -0.19 -9.58 -10.95
N ILE A 41 -1.17 -9.65 -10.05
CA ILE A 41 -0.97 -10.19 -8.70
C ILE A 41 -0.67 -11.69 -8.74
N ALA A 42 -1.35 -12.45 -9.60
CA ALA A 42 -1.10 -13.88 -9.77
C ALA A 42 0.32 -14.18 -10.28
N ARG A 43 0.87 -13.31 -11.12
CA ARG A 43 2.26 -13.40 -11.61
C ARG A 43 3.29 -12.76 -10.69
N ASN A 44 2.85 -12.10 -9.62
CA ASN A 44 3.66 -11.27 -8.74
C ASN A 44 4.46 -10.17 -9.48
N ASP A 45 4.00 -9.72 -10.65
CA ASP A 45 4.66 -8.66 -11.43
C ASP A 45 4.16 -7.27 -11.03
N LEU A 46 4.34 -6.95 -9.75
CA LEU A 46 3.83 -5.73 -9.14
C LEU A 46 4.47 -4.46 -9.72
N SER A 47 5.52 -4.59 -10.51
CA SER A 47 6.19 -3.48 -11.21
C SER A 47 5.29 -2.75 -12.22
N ILE A 48 4.23 -3.43 -12.68
CA ILE A 48 3.24 -2.89 -13.62
C ILE A 48 2.25 -1.95 -12.92
N LEU A 49 2.08 -2.10 -11.59
CA LEU A 49 1.13 -1.30 -10.82
C LEU A 49 1.58 0.15 -10.75
N LYS A 50 0.93 0.99 -11.55
CA LYS A 50 1.29 2.39 -11.75
C LYS A 50 0.16 3.33 -11.40
N ARG A 51 0.54 4.53 -10.98
CA ARG A 51 -0.40 5.65 -10.76
C ARG A 51 -0.74 6.29 -12.09
N LYS A 52 -1.86 7.00 -12.15
CA LYS A 52 -2.13 7.91 -13.26
C LYS A 52 -1.03 8.99 -13.32
N PRO A 53 -0.62 9.51 -14.49
CA PRO A 53 0.51 10.45 -14.59
C PRO A 53 0.35 11.68 -13.69
N SER A 54 -0.83 12.32 -13.68
CA SER A 54 -1.10 13.46 -12.78
C SER A 54 -1.13 13.09 -11.29
N ASP A 55 -1.50 11.85 -10.94
CA ASP A 55 -1.40 11.35 -9.57
C ASP A 55 0.06 11.10 -9.19
N LEU A 56 0.89 10.58 -10.10
CA LEU A 56 2.32 10.39 -9.88
C LEU A 56 3.05 11.72 -9.68
N ILE A 57 2.74 12.74 -10.47
CA ILE A 57 3.30 14.09 -10.29
C ILE A 57 2.95 14.64 -8.90
N ARG A 58 1.67 14.54 -8.52
CA ARG A 58 1.20 14.98 -7.20
C ARG A 58 1.85 14.17 -6.08
N TYR A 59 2.04 12.87 -6.26
CA TYR A 59 2.71 11.99 -5.31
C TYR A 59 4.18 12.38 -5.11
N ILE A 60 4.89 12.72 -6.18
CA ILE A 60 6.28 13.20 -6.13
C ILE A 60 6.35 14.50 -5.30
N ALA A 61 5.51 15.49 -5.63
CA ALA A 61 5.46 16.76 -4.92
C ALA A 61 5.10 16.58 -3.43
N TRP A 62 4.08 15.76 -3.15
CA TRP A 62 3.70 15.41 -1.79
C TRP A 62 4.84 14.74 -1.04
N THR A 63 5.57 13.81 -1.68
CA THR A 63 6.69 13.13 -1.04
C THR A 63 7.81 14.10 -0.67
N ASN A 64 8.16 15.05 -1.54
CA ASN A 64 9.14 16.10 -1.24
C ASN A 64 8.71 16.92 -0.02
N SER A 65 7.48 17.44 -0.04
CA SER A 65 6.95 18.25 1.07
C SER A 65 6.87 17.47 2.39
N THR A 66 6.48 16.20 2.33
CA THR A 66 6.36 15.32 3.50
C THR A 66 7.71 15.00 4.10
N LYS A 67 8.71 14.67 3.27
CA LYS A 67 10.08 14.46 3.73
C LYS A 67 10.67 15.73 4.35
N ALA A 68 10.39 16.89 3.78
CA ALA A 68 10.85 18.16 4.35
C ALA A 68 10.21 18.47 5.72
N ALA A 69 8.93 18.15 5.90
CA ALA A 69 8.19 18.45 7.13
C ALA A 69 8.41 17.41 8.25
N TYR A 70 8.49 16.12 7.91
CA TYR A 70 8.51 15.01 8.87
C TYR A 70 9.84 14.23 8.90
N GLY A 71 10.79 14.58 8.04
CA GLY A 71 12.06 13.86 7.84
C GLY A 71 11.93 12.57 7.03
N SER A 72 10.81 11.85 7.13
CA SER A 72 10.53 10.65 6.34
C SER A 72 9.02 10.42 6.14
N ILE A 73 8.66 9.64 5.12
CA ILE A 73 7.27 9.18 4.93
C ILE A 73 6.84 8.30 6.11
N THR A 74 7.74 7.45 6.63
CA THR A 74 7.49 6.63 7.83
C THR A 74 7.04 7.49 9.00
N ASN A 75 7.74 8.59 9.29
CA ASN A 75 7.37 9.50 10.38
C ASN A 75 6.00 10.13 10.15
N PHE A 76 5.71 10.58 8.93
CA PHE A 76 4.39 11.09 8.58
C PHE A 76 3.28 10.06 8.82
N ILE A 77 3.44 8.83 8.33
CA ILE A 77 2.44 7.77 8.52
C ILE A 77 2.23 7.49 10.02
N LEU A 78 3.29 7.42 10.81
CA LEU A 78 3.18 7.18 12.25
C LEU A 78 2.51 8.34 13.00
N GLN A 79 2.82 9.59 12.63
CA GLN A 79 2.30 10.77 13.35
C GLN A 79 0.90 11.18 12.91
N GLU A 80 0.58 11.07 11.62
CA GLU A 80 -0.62 11.66 11.00
C GLU A 80 -1.65 10.64 10.51
N ARG A 81 -1.32 9.34 10.51
CA ARG A 81 -2.22 8.28 10.04
C ARG A 81 -2.47 7.21 11.09
N LEU A 82 -1.40 6.62 11.62
CA LEU A 82 -1.49 5.48 12.53
C LEU A 82 -1.50 5.90 13.99
N HIS A 83 -0.89 7.04 14.32
CA HIS A 83 -0.67 7.49 15.69
C HIS A 83 0.02 6.44 16.58
N TRP A 84 0.88 5.60 15.97
CA TRP A 84 1.65 4.59 16.69
C TRP A 84 2.99 5.16 17.13
N VAL A 85 3.36 4.90 18.38
CA VAL A 85 4.61 5.36 18.97
C VAL A 85 5.64 4.23 18.89
N PRO A 86 6.77 4.41 18.17
CA PRO A 86 7.84 3.43 18.14
C PRO A 86 8.48 3.22 19.51
N LEU A 87 8.91 2.00 19.78
CA LEU A 87 9.66 1.64 20.97
C LEU A 87 11.08 2.22 20.93
N PRO A 88 11.71 2.48 22.11
CA PRO A 88 13.11 2.91 22.18
C PRO A 88 14.11 1.92 21.56
N SER A 89 13.71 0.66 21.39
CA SER A 89 14.50 -0.40 20.73
C SER A 89 14.42 -0.37 19.20
N SER A 90 13.67 0.56 18.61
CA SER A 90 13.62 0.76 17.16
C SER A 90 14.96 1.25 16.63
N SER A 91 15.38 0.77 15.46
CA SER A 91 16.60 1.24 14.79
C SER A 91 16.40 1.32 13.28
N ASP A 92 17.36 1.90 12.56
CA ASP A 92 17.34 1.89 11.10
C ASP A 92 17.42 0.47 10.51
N GLU A 93 18.04 -0.46 11.25
CA GLU A 93 18.16 -1.87 10.84
C GLU A 93 16.85 -2.65 11.02
N THR A 94 16.16 -2.44 12.14
CA THR A 94 14.93 -3.18 12.48
C THR A 94 13.66 -2.47 12.00
N GLY A 95 13.77 -1.18 11.66
CA GLY A 95 12.66 -0.27 11.51
C GLY A 95 11.94 0.02 12.85
N PRO A 96 10.83 0.77 12.82
CA PRO A 96 10.01 0.97 14.00
C PRO A 96 9.44 -0.35 14.53
N LEU A 97 9.60 -0.55 15.85
CA LEU A 97 8.98 -1.61 16.63
C LEU A 97 7.89 -1.00 17.51
N PHE A 98 6.85 -1.76 17.83
CA PHE A 98 5.71 -1.25 18.59
C PHE A 98 5.34 -2.17 19.74
N VAL A 99 4.66 -1.62 20.74
CA VAL A 99 3.94 -2.46 21.72
C VAL A 99 2.80 -3.16 20.99
N THR A 100 2.77 -4.48 21.09
CA THR A 100 1.71 -5.33 20.55
C THR A 100 0.93 -6.00 21.68
N GLU A 101 -0.36 -6.25 21.46
CA GLU A 101 -1.15 -7.11 22.34
C GLU A 101 -0.95 -8.60 22.03
N SER A 102 -0.58 -8.92 20.79
CA SER A 102 -0.20 -10.26 20.37
C SER A 102 1.07 -10.25 19.55
N ASP A 103 1.94 -11.23 19.78
CA ASP A 103 3.14 -11.42 18.96
C ASP A 103 2.81 -11.96 17.56
N ALA A 104 1.64 -12.59 17.40
CA ALA A 104 1.22 -13.16 16.13
C ALA A 104 0.42 -12.13 15.29
N PRO A 105 0.73 -11.98 13.99
CA PRO A 105 0.00 -11.08 13.10
C PRO A 105 -1.49 -11.36 13.05
N PHE A 106 -2.28 -10.29 12.90
CA PHE A 106 -3.74 -10.33 12.69
C PHE A 106 -4.58 -10.93 13.84
N ILE A 107 -3.99 -11.18 15.01
CA ILE A 107 -4.73 -11.72 16.17
C ILE A 107 -5.53 -10.63 16.89
N SER A 108 -4.89 -9.53 17.29
CA SER A 108 -5.58 -8.40 17.93
C SER A 108 -5.91 -7.31 16.93
N SER A 109 -7.13 -6.75 17.01
CA SER A 109 -7.52 -5.55 16.27
C SER A 109 -6.77 -4.29 16.70
N ASN A 110 -6.09 -4.31 17.85
CA ASN A 110 -5.27 -3.18 18.32
C ASN A 110 -3.85 -3.19 17.71
N ASP A 111 -3.49 -4.24 16.96
CA ASP A 111 -2.16 -4.42 16.37
C ASP A 111 -2.14 -4.21 14.85
N TYR A 112 -3.27 -3.84 14.25
CA TYR A 112 -3.35 -3.43 12.86
C TYR A 112 -4.34 -2.29 12.67
N GLN A 113 -4.24 -1.59 11.53
CA GLN A 113 -5.18 -0.57 11.14
C GLN A 113 -5.40 -0.61 9.63
N ILE A 114 -6.66 -0.51 9.20
CA ILE A 114 -7.02 -0.50 7.78
C ILE A 114 -7.31 0.94 7.40
N LEU A 115 -6.64 1.46 6.37
CA LEU A 115 -6.81 2.82 5.88
C LEU A 115 -6.99 2.82 4.37
N PRO A 116 -7.71 3.82 3.80
CA PRO A 116 -7.62 4.08 2.37
C PRO A 116 -6.18 4.40 1.99
N ASN A 117 -5.74 3.97 0.82
CA ASN A 117 -4.47 4.43 0.29
C ASN A 117 -4.62 5.88 -0.17
N ASP A 118 -3.87 6.81 0.44
CA ASP A 118 -3.84 8.22 0.06
C ASP A 118 -3.38 8.44 -1.39
N TRP A 119 -2.61 7.48 -1.93
CA TRP A 119 -2.03 7.53 -3.28
C TRP A 119 -2.28 6.24 -4.05
N PRO A 120 -3.55 5.97 -4.40
CA PRO A 120 -3.96 4.73 -5.05
C PRO A 120 -3.35 4.59 -6.44
N TYR A 121 -3.31 3.35 -6.95
CA TYR A 121 -2.94 3.10 -8.35
C TYR A 121 -4.02 3.57 -9.32
N GLY A 122 -3.64 3.77 -10.58
CA GLY A 122 -4.55 4.16 -11.64
C GLY A 122 -5.37 2.95 -12.11
N MET A 123 -6.47 2.69 -11.40
CA MET A 123 -7.37 1.55 -11.62
C MET A 123 -8.72 2.04 -12.15
N GLU A 124 -9.51 1.13 -12.72
CA GLU A 124 -10.85 1.45 -13.19
C GLU A 124 -11.80 1.91 -12.06
N PRO A 125 -12.85 2.70 -12.38
CA PRO A 125 -13.81 3.16 -11.40
C PRO A 125 -14.48 2.02 -10.62
N GLY A 126 -14.69 2.23 -9.33
CA GLY A 126 -15.32 1.26 -8.44
C GLY A 126 -14.34 0.30 -7.76
N ILE A 127 -13.03 0.41 -8.03
CA ILE A 127 -11.98 -0.26 -7.25
C ILE A 127 -11.47 0.69 -6.17
N SER A 128 -11.51 0.23 -4.91
CA SER A 128 -10.93 0.95 -3.77
C SER A 128 -9.62 0.30 -3.35
N HIS A 129 -8.59 1.12 -3.14
CA HIS A 129 -7.28 0.69 -2.66
C HIS A 129 -7.17 0.93 -1.16
N LEU A 130 -7.08 -0.13 -0.40
CA LEU A 130 -6.88 -0.10 1.05
C LEU A 130 -5.47 -0.56 1.39
N VAL A 131 -4.98 -0.12 2.53
CA VAL A 131 -3.72 -0.53 3.13
C VAL A 131 -4.02 -1.05 4.53
N VAL A 132 -3.61 -2.28 4.80
CA VAL A 132 -3.66 -2.89 6.13
C VAL A 132 -2.27 -2.75 6.71
N TRP A 133 -2.13 -1.86 7.69
CA TRP A 133 -0.89 -1.62 8.42
C TRP A 133 -0.80 -2.56 9.61
N LEU A 134 0.38 -3.10 9.89
CA LEU A 134 0.63 -4.01 10.99
C LEU A 134 1.74 -3.49 11.91
N LYS A 135 1.54 -3.67 13.22
CA LYS A 135 2.60 -3.50 14.22
C LYS A 135 3.59 -4.67 14.22
N THR A 136 3.10 -5.88 13.93
CA THR A 136 3.89 -7.10 13.79
C THR A 136 4.48 -7.24 12.39
N ARG A 137 5.59 -7.96 12.25
CA ARG A 137 6.20 -8.29 10.94
C ARG A 137 5.61 -9.57 10.36
N LEU A 138 5.60 -9.66 9.04
CA LEU A 138 5.35 -10.90 8.31
C LEU A 138 6.68 -11.54 7.92
N ALA A 139 6.81 -12.84 8.13
CA ALA A 139 8.02 -13.54 7.73
C ALA A 139 8.14 -13.58 6.20
N VAL A 140 9.36 -13.35 5.72
CA VAL A 140 9.70 -13.37 4.30
C VAL A 140 10.87 -14.30 4.03
N GLU A 141 10.96 -14.77 2.80
CA GLU A 141 12.02 -15.60 2.26
C GLU A 141 12.59 -14.99 0.96
N GLY A 142 13.83 -15.37 0.65
CA GLY A 142 14.57 -14.86 -0.50
C GLY A 142 15.02 -13.40 -0.36
N GLU A 143 15.92 -12.99 -1.25
CA GLU A 143 16.46 -11.62 -1.26
C GLU A 143 15.41 -10.56 -1.63
N GLU A 144 14.36 -10.97 -2.35
CA GLU A 144 13.26 -10.10 -2.78
C GLU A 144 12.23 -9.85 -1.67
N GLY A 145 12.28 -10.62 -0.58
CA GLY A 145 11.34 -10.50 0.54
C GLY A 145 9.94 -11.01 0.20
N GLN A 146 9.85 -12.17 -0.46
CA GLN A 146 8.58 -12.84 -0.75
C GLN A 146 8.00 -13.40 0.56
N LEU A 147 6.69 -13.37 0.76
CA LEU A 147 6.09 -13.93 1.97
C LEU A 147 6.33 -15.44 2.05
N THR A 148 6.68 -15.94 3.24
CA THR A 148 6.67 -17.39 3.47
C THR A 148 5.25 -17.95 3.29
N ALA A 149 5.13 -19.26 3.05
CA ALA A 149 3.83 -19.92 2.93
C ALA A 149 2.94 -19.70 4.17
N GLU A 150 3.53 -19.70 5.37
CA GLU A 150 2.83 -19.46 6.63
C GLU A 150 2.32 -18.01 6.70
N SER A 151 3.17 -17.04 6.35
CA SER A 151 2.77 -15.62 6.35
C SER A 151 1.72 -15.33 5.30
N ARG A 152 1.79 -15.98 4.12
CA ARG A 152 0.75 -15.92 3.09
C ARG A 152 -0.58 -16.42 3.65
N ALA A 153 -0.59 -17.58 4.30
CA ALA A 153 -1.78 -18.17 4.89
C ALA A 153 -2.40 -17.30 6.00
N LEU A 154 -1.57 -16.60 6.79
CA LEU A 154 -2.04 -15.63 7.78
C LEU A 154 -2.78 -14.46 7.12
N VAL A 155 -2.23 -13.90 6.04
CA VAL A 155 -2.89 -12.81 5.29
C VAL A 155 -4.17 -13.31 4.62
N ASP A 156 -4.15 -14.48 3.99
CA ASP A 156 -5.35 -15.08 3.37
C ASP A 156 -6.46 -15.28 4.40
N GLY A 157 -6.14 -15.82 5.58
CA GLY A 157 -7.08 -16.01 6.68
C GLY A 157 -7.66 -14.70 7.20
N PHE A 158 -6.82 -13.67 7.32
CA PHE A 158 -7.25 -12.32 7.69
C PHE A 158 -8.19 -11.71 6.63
N VAL A 159 -7.80 -11.78 5.35
CA VAL A 159 -8.58 -11.22 4.24
C VAL A 159 -9.95 -11.88 4.15
N LYS A 160 -10.00 -13.21 4.26
CA LYS A 160 -11.24 -13.97 4.30
C LYS A 160 -12.15 -13.50 5.44
N LYS A 161 -11.63 -13.47 6.67
CA LYS A 161 -12.41 -13.13 7.88
C LYS A 161 -12.91 -11.69 7.88
N VAL A 162 -12.05 -10.74 7.52
CA VAL A 162 -12.33 -9.30 7.68
C VAL A 162 -13.07 -8.72 6.48
N PHE A 163 -12.73 -9.18 5.27
CA PHE A 163 -13.28 -8.63 4.04
C PHE A 163 -14.32 -9.57 3.42
N GLU A 164 -13.98 -10.81 3.09
CA GLU A 164 -14.89 -11.70 2.34
C GLU A 164 -16.16 -12.02 3.13
N GLU A 165 -16.02 -12.47 4.38
CA GLU A 165 -17.15 -12.80 5.24
C GLU A 165 -18.02 -11.57 5.53
N ARG A 166 -17.40 -10.39 5.68
CA ARG A 166 -18.14 -9.15 5.89
C ARG A 166 -18.92 -8.73 4.65
N LEU A 167 -18.33 -8.82 3.46
CA LEU A 167 -19.03 -8.54 2.21
C LEU A 167 -20.19 -9.53 1.99
N ALA A 168 -19.99 -10.81 2.33
CA ALA A 168 -21.04 -11.82 2.23
C ALA A 168 -22.26 -11.51 3.11
N GLN A 169 -22.06 -10.97 4.32
CA GLN A 169 -23.15 -10.52 5.20
C GLN A 169 -24.00 -9.40 4.58
N HIS A 170 -23.42 -8.60 3.67
CA HIS A 170 -24.11 -7.56 2.92
C HIS A 170 -24.63 -8.04 1.55
N GLY A 171 -24.62 -9.34 1.29
CA GLY A 171 -25.05 -9.93 0.01
C GLY A 171 -24.07 -9.67 -1.14
N LEU A 172 -22.84 -9.26 -0.84
CA LEU A 172 -21.79 -8.98 -1.82
C LEU A 172 -20.81 -10.16 -1.85
N SER A 173 -21.12 -11.18 -2.63
CA SER A 173 -20.23 -12.34 -2.83
C SER A 173 -19.47 -12.26 -4.16
N GLY A 174 -18.54 -13.20 -4.35
CA GLY A 174 -17.80 -13.41 -5.58
C GLY A 174 -16.38 -12.85 -5.57
N ASP A 175 -15.77 -12.82 -6.76
CA ASP A 175 -14.43 -12.26 -7.00
C ASP A 175 -14.47 -10.74 -6.78
N ARG A 176 -14.24 -10.27 -5.56
CA ARG A 176 -14.34 -8.85 -5.19
C ARG A 176 -13.13 -8.32 -4.45
N ILE A 177 -12.23 -9.21 -4.04
CA ILE A 177 -11.10 -8.90 -3.18
C ILE A 177 -9.84 -9.46 -3.84
N LEU A 178 -8.83 -8.61 -3.96
CA LEU A 178 -7.46 -8.99 -4.28
C LEU A 178 -6.55 -8.41 -3.21
N TRP A 179 -5.44 -9.07 -2.94
CA TRP A 179 -4.44 -8.52 -2.05
C TRP A 179 -3.04 -8.84 -2.55
N PHE A 180 -2.09 -7.98 -2.19
CA PHE A 180 -0.68 -8.17 -2.49
C PHE A 180 0.18 -7.46 -1.44
N LYS A 181 1.44 -7.88 -1.34
CA LYS A 181 2.47 -7.19 -0.57
C LYS A 181 3.52 -6.71 -1.54
N ASN A 182 3.85 -5.41 -1.49
CA ASN A 182 4.99 -4.89 -2.23
C ASN A 182 6.28 -5.50 -1.67
N TRP A 183 7.09 -6.05 -2.57
CA TRP A 183 8.44 -6.55 -2.30
C TRP A 183 9.42 -5.38 -2.11
N VAL A 184 10.62 -5.66 -1.57
CA VAL A 184 11.54 -4.65 -0.98
C VAL A 184 11.85 -3.48 -1.94
N GLY A 185 11.92 -3.75 -3.24
CA GLY A 185 12.20 -2.74 -4.28
C GLY A 185 11.07 -1.73 -4.53
N LEU A 186 9.82 -2.07 -4.23
CA LEU A 186 8.63 -1.25 -4.56
C LEU A 186 7.98 -0.58 -3.35
N GLN A 187 8.42 -0.90 -2.13
CA GLN A 187 7.86 -0.31 -0.92
C GLN A 187 8.28 1.16 -0.75
N SER A 188 7.29 2.06 -0.76
CA SER A 188 7.52 3.47 -0.43
C SER A 188 7.71 3.71 1.08
N VAL A 189 7.19 2.82 1.93
CA VAL A 189 7.32 2.88 3.40
C VAL A 189 7.92 1.56 3.91
N ARG A 190 9.24 1.44 3.86
CA ARG A 190 9.95 0.22 4.28
C ARG A 190 9.86 -0.04 5.80
N GLY A 191 9.62 1.00 6.58
CA GLY A 191 9.68 0.93 8.04
C GLY A 191 8.48 0.23 8.69
N VAL A 192 7.28 0.35 8.15
CA VAL A 192 6.05 -0.19 8.79
C VAL A 192 5.47 -1.30 7.92
N GLU A 193 5.18 -2.46 8.52
CA GLU A 193 4.65 -3.61 7.79
C GLU A 193 3.25 -3.30 7.25
N HIS A 194 3.00 -3.67 5.98
CA HIS A 194 1.69 -3.45 5.37
C HIS A 194 1.41 -4.38 4.20
N VAL A 195 0.12 -4.66 3.99
CA VAL A 195 -0.40 -5.32 2.80
C VAL A 195 -1.44 -4.44 2.13
N HIS A 196 -1.51 -4.51 0.81
CA HIS A 196 -2.50 -3.79 0.03
C HIS A 196 -3.69 -4.70 -0.25
N VAL A 197 -4.89 -4.16 -0.06
CA VAL A 197 -6.15 -4.86 -0.36
C VAL A 197 -6.93 -4.01 -1.37
N LEU A 198 -7.29 -4.61 -2.49
CA LEU A 198 -8.15 -4.02 -3.50
C LEU A 198 -9.54 -4.62 -3.35
N VAL A 199 -10.55 -3.75 -3.27
CA VAL A 199 -11.96 -4.18 -3.23
C VAL A 199 -12.73 -3.52 -4.36
N ARG A 200 -13.52 -4.30 -5.11
CA ARG A 200 -14.34 -3.77 -6.21
C ARG A 200 -15.83 -3.72 -5.92
N GLN A 201 -16.45 -2.63 -6.36
CA GLN A 201 -17.89 -2.39 -6.29
C GLN A 201 -18.44 -2.55 -4.87
N VAL A 202 -17.71 -2.01 -3.88
CA VAL A 202 -18.08 -2.01 -2.46
C VAL A 202 -18.65 -0.65 -2.08
N PRO A 203 -19.88 -0.58 -1.53
CA PRO A 203 -20.46 0.68 -1.05
C PRO A 203 -19.59 1.38 -0.02
N ARG A 204 -19.55 2.72 -0.09
CA ARG A 204 -18.77 3.57 0.84
C ARG A 204 -19.08 3.30 2.31
N ALA A 205 -20.34 2.97 2.65
CA ALA A 205 -20.72 2.63 4.01
C ALA A 205 -19.92 1.43 4.56
N ILE A 206 -19.71 0.39 3.75
CA ILE A 206 -18.93 -0.79 4.16
C ILE A 206 -17.43 -0.46 4.22
N LEU A 207 -16.92 0.36 3.29
CA LEU A 207 -15.54 0.84 3.37
C LEU A 207 -15.28 1.57 4.70
N GLY A 208 -16.22 2.43 5.11
CA GLY A 208 -16.15 3.18 6.35
C GLY A 208 -16.13 2.32 7.61
N GLU A 209 -16.74 1.13 7.59
CA GLU A 209 -16.67 0.18 8.69
C GLU A 209 -15.24 -0.34 8.92
N TRP A 210 -14.45 -0.50 7.85
CA TRP A 210 -13.05 -0.94 7.96
C TRP A 210 -12.11 0.22 8.28
N THR A 211 -12.36 1.40 7.70
CA THR A 211 -11.41 2.51 7.73
C THR A 211 -11.69 3.55 8.81
N GLY A 212 -12.85 3.49 9.46
CA GLY A 212 -13.26 4.47 10.48
C GLY A 212 -13.60 5.85 9.90
N THR A 213 -13.99 5.90 8.62
CA THR A 213 -14.26 7.13 7.85
C THR A 213 -15.65 7.20 7.27
#